data_AF-A0A835IE05-F1
#
_entry.id   AF-A0A835IE05-F1
#
_cell.length_a   1.000
_cell.length_b   1.000
_cell.length_c   1.000
_cell.angle_alpha   90.00
_cell.angle_beta   90.00
_cell.angle_gamma   90.00
#
_symmetry.space_group_name_H-M   'P 1'
#
loop_
_entity.id
_entity.type
_entity.pdbx_description
1 polymer ?
#
loop_
_entity_poly.entity_id
_entity_poly.type
_entity_poly.pdbx_seq_one_letter_code
_entity_poly.pdbx_strand_id
1 'polypeptide(L)'
;MGVRQRYRFGCGSHPSRLLGPIIPPLLNASMIMLLLLLEGIVPPKSMGIFTLDLFMSKIWPLAQILLYENLSVSGRHLCVEVINHWSDFAAKLAELYPKYKVPR
;
A
#
# COMPACT_ATOMS: atom_id res chain seq x y z
N MET A 1 3.31 37.60 28.65
CA MET A 1 2.96 37.10 27.29
C MET A 1 3.67 35.78 27.08
N GLY A 2 3.01 34.67 27.40
CA GLY A 2 3.60 33.32 27.29
C GLY A 2 3.40 32.77 25.89
N VAL A 3 4.50 32.55 25.17
CA VAL A 3 4.51 31.84 23.89
C VAL A 3 4.07 30.40 24.16
N ARG A 4 2.79 30.08 23.91
CA ARG A 4 2.33 28.69 23.84
C ARG A 4 3.03 28.06 22.64
N GLN A 5 4.13 27.37 22.92
CA GLN A 5 4.76 26.44 22.01
C GLN A 5 3.70 25.36 21.72
N ARG A 6 2.97 25.51 20.61
CA ARG A 6 2.07 24.48 20.11
C ARG A 6 2.96 23.30 19.76
N TYR A 7 3.06 22.33 20.67
CA TYR A 7 3.58 21.00 20.35
C TYR A 7 2.73 20.48 19.19
N ARG A 8 3.31 20.49 17.99
CA ARG A 8 2.67 20.02 16.77
C ARG A 8 2.74 18.49 16.84
N PHE A 9 1.73 17.85 17.44
CA PHE A 9 1.52 16.42 17.23
C PHE A 9 1.17 16.26 15.74
N GLY A 10 2.16 15.89 14.93
CA GLY A 10 1.98 15.73 13.49
C GLY A 10 0.89 14.71 13.20
N CYS A 11 -0.06 15.08 12.35
CA CYS A 11 -0.97 14.12 11.76
C CYS A 11 -0.17 13.29 10.75
N GLY A 12 -0.05 11.98 11.00
CA GLY A 12 0.69 11.06 10.13
C GLY A 12 -0.25 10.02 9.54
N SER A 13 -0.24 9.85 8.22
CA SER A 13 -0.80 8.64 7.61
C SER A 13 0.24 7.55 7.54
N HIS A 14 -0.22 6.32 7.75
CA HIS A 14 0.61 5.12 7.67
C HIS A 14 0.08 4.27 6.50
N PRO A 15 0.79 4.21 5.37
CA PRO A 15 0.36 3.37 4.26
C PRO A 15 0.74 1.92 4.55
N SER A 16 -0.08 0.98 4.10
CA SER A 16 0.34 -0.42 4.04
C SER A 16 1.18 -0.67 2.77
N ARG A 17 0.64 -1.31 1.74
CA ARG A 17 1.41 -1.73 0.55
C ARG A 17 1.03 -0.94 -0.70
N LEU A 18 1.94 -0.07 -1.15
CA LEU A 18 1.70 0.84 -2.27
C LEU A 18 1.87 0.15 -3.64
N LEU A 19 0.75 -0.10 -4.31
CA LEU A 19 0.67 -0.62 -5.68
C LEU A 19 0.12 0.47 -6.62
N GLY A 20 0.42 0.41 -7.92
CA GLY A 20 0.08 1.44 -8.91
C GLY A 20 1.22 1.85 -9.87
N PRO A 21 1.01 2.87 -10.70
CA PRO A 21 2.00 3.31 -11.69
C PRO A 21 3.31 3.74 -11.04
N ILE A 22 4.42 3.28 -11.59
CA ILE A 22 5.78 3.57 -11.14
C ILE A 22 6.23 4.86 -11.85
N ILE A 23 6.45 5.91 -11.07
CA ILE A 23 7.00 7.20 -11.55
C ILE A 23 8.54 7.19 -11.55
N PRO A 24 9.24 6.77 -10.47
CA PRO A 24 10.70 6.67 -10.49
C PRO A 24 11.17 5.41 -11.24
N PRO A 25 12.39 5.37 -11.80
CA PRO A 25 12.90 4.18 -12.50
C PRO A 25 13.16 2.97 -11.58
N LEU A 26 13.14 3.18 -10.25
CA LEU A 26 13.36 2.15 -9.26
C LEU A 26 12.03 1.60 -8.71
N LEU A 27 11.92 0.28 -8.68
CA LEU A 27 10.77 -0.41 -8.10
C LEU A 27 10.82 -0.35 -6.58
N ASN A 28 9.67 -0.07 -5.97
CA ASN A 28 9.50 -0.24 -4.53
C ASN A 28 9.34 -1.74 -4.19
N ALA A 29 9.50 -2.08 -2.91
CA ALA A 29 9.42 -3.48 -2.45
C ALA A 29 8.07 -4.16 -2.79
N SER A 30 6.98 -3.40 -2.78
CA SER A 30 5.65 -3.91 -3.13
C SER A 30 5.50 -4.25 -4.61
N MET A 31 6.10 -3.47 -5.50
CA MET A 31 6.18 -3.77 -6.93
C MET A 31 7.04 -4.98 -7.22
N ILE A 32 8.16 -5.12 -6.50
CA ILE A 32 9.02 -6.29 -6.61
C ILE A 32 8.22 -7.55 -6.22
N MET A 33 7.45 -7.51 -5.14
CA MET A 33 6.57 -8.62 -4.74
C MET A 33 5.50 -8.94 -5.80
N LEU A 34 4.94 -7.92 -6.47
CA LEU A 34 4.00 -8.12 -7.58
C LEU A 34 4.69 -8.76 -8.79
N LEU A 35 5.89 -8.31 -9.15
CA LEU A 35 6.65 -8.88 -10.27
C LEU A 35 7.01 -10.35 -10.03
N LEU A 36 7.49 -10.67 -8.82
CA LEU A 36 7.77 -12.06 -8.44
C LEU A 36 6.52 -12.93 -8.58
N LEU A 37 5.35 -12.43 -8.17
CA LEU A 37 4.09 -13.13 -8.34
C LEU A 37 3.71 -13.35 -9.82
N LEU A 38 3.92 -12.34 -10.68
CA LEU A 38 3.67 -12.45 -12.13
C LEU A 38 4.61 -13.43 -12.83
N GLU A 39 5.84 -13.58 -12.33
CA GLU A 39 6.81 -14.57 -12.79
C GLU A 39 6.50 -16.00 -12.27
N GLY A 40 5.55 -16.14 -11.35
CA GLY A 40 5.18 -17.41 -10.74
C GLY A 40 6.01 -17.77 -9.50
N ILE A 41 6.83 -16.83 -9.02
CA ILE A 41 7.65 -17.01 -7.82
C ILE A 41 6.77 -16.71 -6.60
N VAL A 42 6.35 -17.78 -5.93
CA VAL A 42 5.63 -17.68 -4.65
C VAL A 42 6.61 -17.54 -3.49
N PRO A 43 6.34 -16.64 -2.53
CA PRO A 43 7.07 -16.69 -1.27
C PRO A 43 6.78 -18.01 -0.53
N PRO A 44 7.69 -18.49 0.32
CA PRO A 44 7.53 -19.76 1.02
C PRO A 44 6.21 -19.81 1.81
N LYS A 45 5.58 -20.99 1.97
CA LYS A 45 4.30 -21.16 2.68
C LYS A 45 4.28 -20.59 4.11
N SER A 46 5.43 -20.40 4.75
CA SER A 46 5.56 -19.69 6.04
C SER A 46 5.20 -18.21 5.96
N MET A 47 5.28 -17.62 4.76
CA MET A 47 4.77 -16.31 4.35
C MET A 47 3.31 -16.41 3.88
N GLY A 48 2.57 -17.44 4.28
CA GLY A 48 1.19 -17.71 3.88
C GLY A 48 0.12 -17.04 4.76
N ILE A 49 0.51 -16.26 5.77
CA ILE A 49 -0.41 -15.57 6.70
C ILE A 49 -0.44 -14.06 6.44
N PHE A 50 0.23 -13.56 5.40
CA PHE A 50 0.19 -12.14 5.08
C PHE A 50 -1.11 -11.81 4.36
N THR A 51 -2.06 -11.25 5.10
CA THR A 51 -3.09 -10.41 4.52
C THR A 51 -2.38 -9.28 3.75
N LEU A 52 -2.68 -9.21 2.46
CA LEU A 52 -2.21 -8.17 1.58
C LEU A 52 -3.12 -6.96 1.76
N ASP A 53 -2.65 -5.99 2.52
CA ASP A 53 -3.24 -4.67 2.55
C ASP A 53 -2.79 -3.92 1.29
N LEU A 54 -3.61 -3.99 0.23
CA LEU A 54 -3.39 -3.23 -0.99
C LEU A 54 -3.76 -1.78 -0.77
N PHE A 55 -2.90 -0.92 -1.28
CA PHE A 55 -3.10 0.50 -1.27
C PHE A 55 -2.73 1.09 -2.62
N MET A 56 -3.65 1.80 -3.26
CA MET A 56 -3.38 2.42 -4.56
C MET A 56 -2.51 3.68 -4.40
N SER A 57 -1.44 3.77 -5.20
CA SER A 57 -0.50 4.89 -5.20
C SER A 57 -1.14 6.23 -5.54
N LYS A 58 -2.33 6.22 -6.17
CA LYS A 58 -3.08 7.41 -6.55
C LYS A 58 -3.81 8.07 -5.38
N ILE A 59 -4.23 7.30 -4.38
CA ILE A 59 -4.98 7.83 -3.23
C ILE A 59 -4.06 8.34 -2.11
N TRP A 60 -2.79 7.91 -2.09
CA TRP A 60 -1.78 8.37 -1.13
C TRP A 60 -1.51 9.86 -1.13
N PRO A 61 -1.21 10.48 -2.29
CA PRO A 61 -0.84 11.89 -2.33
C PRO A 61 -2.04 12.75 -1.95
N LEU A 62 -3.25 12.33 -2.36
CA LEU A 62 -4.50 12.99 -1.98
C LEU A 62 -4.74 12.91 -0.47
N ALA A 63 -4.56 11.73 0.14
CA ALA A 63 -4.71 11.57 1.59
C ALA A 63 -3.71 12.45 2.35
N GLN A 64 -2.45 12.52 1.90
CA GLN A 64 -1.43 13.40 2.49
C GLN A 64 -1.82 14.88 2.40
N ILE A 65 -2.30 15.32 1.24
CA ILE A 65 -2.78 16.70 1.03
C ILE A 65 -3.95 17.01 1.98
N LEU A 66 -4.94 16.12 2.06
CA LEU A 66 -6.10 16.31 2.94
C LEU A 66 -5.73 16.39 4.42
N LEU A 67 -4.80 15.55 4.88
CA LEU A 67 -4.31 15.58 6.25
C LEU A 67 -3.45 16.82 6.55
N TYR A 68 -2.76 17.33 5.55
CA TYR A 68 -1.95 18.55 5.68
C TYR A 68 -2.82 19.81 5.71
N GLU A 69 -3.81 19.89 4.83
CA GLU A 69 -4.68 21.07 4.70
C GLU A 69 -5.69 21.18 5.85
N ASN A 70 -6.15 20.06 6.40
CA ASN A 70 -7.15 20.06 7.45
C ASN A 70 -6.52 20.16 8.85
N LEU A 71 -6.50 21.39 9.38
CA LEU A 71 -5.95 21.70 10.71
C LEU A 71 -6.72 21.10 11.89
N SER A 72 -7.94 20.58 11.69
CA SER A 72 -8.69 19.91 12.77
C SER A 72 -8.33 18.43 12.91
N VAL A 73 -7.58 17.88 11.96
CA VAL A 73 -7.25 16.45 11.93
C VAL A 73 -5.99 16.21 12.76
N SER A 74 -6.05 15.22 13.65
CA SER A 74 -4.95 14.86 14.55
C SER A 74 -4.88 13.35 14.76
N GLY A 75 -3.71 12.85 15.16
CA GLY A 75 -3.49 11.42 15.36
C GLY A 75 -3.02 10.67 14.12
N ARG A 76 -3.16 9.35 14.14
CA ARG A 76 -2.68 8.44 13.08
C ARG A 76 -3.84 7.99 12.20
N HIS A 77 -3.64 8.09 10.89
CA HIS A 77 -4.66 7.73 9.90
C HIS A 77 -4.22 6.51 9.12
N LEU A 78 -5.06 5.47 9.12
CA LEU A 78 -4.84 4.30 8.30
C LEU A 78 -5.23 4.64 6.85
N CYS A 79 -4.32 4.37 5.90
CA CYS A 79 -4.60 4.52 4.48
C CYS A 79 -4.47 3.15 3.82
N VAL A 80 -5.59 2.41 3.82
CA VAL A 80 -5.72 1.09 3.21
C VAL A 80 -7.02 1.09 2.42
N GLU A 81 -6.96 0.56 1.20
CA GLU A 81 -8.14 0.48 0.34
C GLU A 81 -8.82 -0.88 0.47
N VAL A 82 -8.02 -1.96 0.39
CA VAL A 82 -8.52 -3.34 0.47
C VAL A 82 -7.53 -4.20 1.23
N ILE A 83 -8.06 -5.09 2.08
CA ILE A 83 -7.32 -6.13 2.79
C ILE A 83 -7.75 -7.47 2.18
N ASN A 84 -6.85 -8.12 1.41
CA ASN A 84 -7.15 -9.38 0.74
C ASN A 84 -6.13 -10.45 1.12
N HIS A 85 -6.53 -11.71 1.13
CA HIS A 85 -5.56 -12.79 1.26
C HIS A 85 -4.67 -12.87 0.00
N TRP A 86 -3.40 -13.26 0.18
CA TRP A 86 -2.45 -13.33 -0.93
C TRP A 86 -2.90 -14.33 -2.02
N SER A 87 -3.57 -15.43 -1.66
CA SER A 87 -4.14 -16.36 -2.64
C SER A 87 -5.25 -15.73 -3.48
N ASP A 88 -6.13 -14.95 -2.85
CA ASP A 88 -7.28 -14.35 -3.52
C ASP A 88 -6.81 -13.27 -4.50
N PHE A 89 -5.77 -12.53 -4.10
CA PHE A 89 -5.09 -11.59 -4.97
C PHE A 89 -4.42 -12.29 -6.17
N ALA A 90 -3.70 -13.39 -5.93
CA ALA A 90 -3.09 -14.18 -7.00
C ALA A 90 -4.13 -14.76 -7.97
N ALA A 91 -5.23 -15.30 -7.45
CA ALA A 91 -6.35 -15.83 -8.24
C ALA A 91 -6.96 -14.72 -9.12
N LYS A 92 -7.19 -13.53 -8.55
CA LYS A 92 -7.71 -12.39 -9.33
C LYS A 92 -6.74 -11.90 -10.40
N LEU A 93 -5.43 -11.90 -10.11
CA LEU A 93 -4.42 -11.59 -11.12
C LEU A 93 -4.36 -12.63 -12.23
N ALA A 94 -4.50 -13.92 -11.92
CA ALA A 94 -4.54 -14.98 -12.92
C ALA A 94 -5.76 -14.89 -13.83
N GLU A 95 -6.90 -14.42 -13.31
CA GLU A 95 -8.12 -14.13 -14.08
C GLU A 95 -7.92 -12.92 -15.02
N LEU A 96 -7.38 -11.81 -14.50
CA LEU A 96 -7.20 -10.57 -15.26
C LEU A 96 -6.08 -10.67 -16.31
N TYR A 97 -5.02 -11.44 -16.02
CA TYR A 97 -3.82 -11.53 -16.83
C TYR A 97 -3.43 -13.00 -17.10
N PRO A 98 -4.23 -13.73 -17.90
CA PRO A 98 -4.06 -15.17 -18.09
C PRO A 98 -2.78 -15.57 -18.83
N LYS A 99 -2.08 -14.61 -19.45
CA LYS A 99 -0.81 -14.81 -20.16
C LYS A 99 0.40 -14.95 -19.24
N TYR A 100 0.28 -14.55 -17.98
CA TYR A 100 1.37 -14.58 -17.01
C TYR A 100 1.37 -15.89 -16.22
N LYS A 101 2.51 -16.21 -15.61
CA LYS A 101 2.73 -17.47 -14.89
C LYS A 101 2.25 -17.39 -13.44
N VAL A 102 1.16 -16.65 -13.20
CA VAL A 102 0.64 -16.44 -11.84
C VAL A 102 0.17 -17.78 -11.27
N PRO A 103 0.55 -18.13 -10.03
CA PRO A 103 0.06 -19.32 -9.33
C PRO A 103 -1.46 -19.26 -9.19
N ARG A 104 -2.13 -20.38 -9.43
CA ARG A 104 -3.59 -20.54 -9.31
C ARG A 104 -3.94 -21.37 -8.09
#